data_AF-A0A9X2EL31-F1
#
_entry.id   AF-A0A9X2EL31-F1
#
_cell.length_a   1.000
_cell.length_b   1.000
_cell.length_c   1.000
_cell.angle_alpha   90.00
_cell.angle_beta   90.00
_cell.angle_gamma   90.00
#
_symmetry.space_group_name_H-M   'P 1'
#
loop_
_entity.id
_entity.type
_entity.pdbx_description
1 polymer ?
#
loop_
_entity_poly.entity_id
_entity_poly.type
_entity_poly.pdbx_seq_one_letter_code
_entity_poly.pdbx_strand_id
1 'polypeptide(L)'
;MLKFKESESDAKSLALHYAKEMNDELLEEFINSKVQINSNEMAVSLTESFWEMTDLAIKDNEEQKIIEGITDIEFWMHKLFNKFSGYMLINGFEEVWESTSSKMRAN
;
A
#
# COMPACT_ATOMS: atom_id res chain seq x y z
N MET A 1 -5.73 -9.70 8.71
CA MET A 1 -6.33 -9.32 7.41
C MET A 1 -6.65 -7.83 7.36
N LEU A 2 -6.33 -7.15 6.25
CA LEU A 2 -6.46 -5.71 6.09
C LEU A 2 -7.88 -5.30 5.64
N LYS A 3 -8.75 -4.96 6.60
CA LYS A 3 -10.17 -4.64 6.30
C LYS A 3 -10.39 -3.18 5.94
N PHE A 4 -11.09 -2.88 4.85
CA PHE A 4 -11.46 -1.51 4.45
C PHE A 4 -12.90 -1.21 4.85
N LYS A 5 -13.16 0.02 5.28
CA LYS A 5 -14.50 0.57 5.47
C LYS A 5 -15.06 1.05 4.12
N GLU A 6 -16.37 1.22 4.03
CA GLU A 6 -17.00 1.81 2.83
C GLU A 6 -16.43 3.19 2.49
N SER A 7 -16.14 4.01 3.50
CA SER A 7 -15.51 5.32 3.35
C SER A 7 -14.05 5.28 2.86
N GLU A 8 -13.49 4.08 2.66
CA GLU A 8 -12.11 3.85 2.21
C GLU A 8 -12.10 3.08 0.88
N SER A 9 -13.22 3.06 0.14
CA SER A 9 -13.35 2.40 -1.16
C SER A 9 -12.30 2.88 -2.16
N ASP A 10 -12.07 4.19 -2.22
CA ASP A 10 -11.18 4.81 -3.19
C ASP A 10 -9.71 4.48 -2.88
N ALA A 11 -9.33 4.48 -1.60
CA ALA A 11 -8.04 3.96 -1.16
C ALA A 11 -7.85 2.49 -1.59
N LYS A 12 -8.87 1.65 -1.43
CA LYS A 12 -8.79 0.26 -1.89
C LYS A 12 -8.64 0.18 -3.42
N SER A 13 -9.42 0.96 -4.18
CA SER A 13 -9.36 1.01 -5.64
C SER A 13 -7.98 1.42 -6.14
N LEU A 14 -7.39 2.48 -5.59
CA LEU A 14 -6.03 2.90 -5.95
C LEU A 14 -4.99 1.80 -5.65
N ALA A 15 -5.06 1.19 -4.48
CA ALA A 15 -4.10 0.13 -4.14
C ALA A 15 -4.22 -1.08 -5.09
N LEU A 16 -5.44 -1.43 -5.51
CA LEU A 16 -5.65 -2.48 -6.51
C LEU A 16 -5.22 -2.08 -7.92
N HIS A 17 -5.36 -0.80 -8.28
CA HIS A 17 -4.87 -0.27 -9.55
C HIS A 17 -3.35 -0.45 -9.65
N TYR A 18 -2.60 0.03 -8.65
CA TYR A 18 -1.14 -0.05 -8.66
C TYR A 18 -0.63 -1.47 -8.48
N ALA A 19 -1.27 -2.31 -7.65
CA ALA A 19 -0.92 -3.72 -7.55
C ALA A 19 -0.97 -4.42 -8.92
N LYS A 20 -1.99 -4.11 -9.74
CA LYS A 20 -2.09 -4.64 -11.11
C LYS A 20 -1.04 -4.06 -12.05
N GLU A 21 -0.75 -2.76 -11.96
CA GLU A 21 0.30 -2.13 -12.77
C GLU A 21 1.69 -2.71 -12.50
N MET A 22 1.98 -2.99 -11.24
CA MET A 22 3.22 -3.63 -10.78
C MET A 22 3.28 -5.14 -11.06
N ASN A 23 2.17 -5.77 -11.46
CA ASN A 23 2.00 -7.24 -11.50
C ASN A 23 2.30 -7.91 -10.15
N ASP A 24 1.91 -7.26 -9.05
CA ASP A 24 2.13 -7.73 -7.69
C ASP A 24 0.90 -8.46 -7.14
N GLU A 25 0.87 -9.78 -7.34
CA GLU A 25 -0.21 -10.66 -6.86
C GLU A 25 -0.31 -10.66 -5.33
N LEU A 26 0.81 -10.56 -4.61
CA LEU A 26 0.82 -10.58 -3.15
C LEU A 26 0.15 -9.33 -2.58
N LEU A 27 0.48 -8.15 -3.13
CA LEU A 27 -0.18 -6.90 -2.76
C LEU A 27 -1.68 -6.95 -3.11
N GLU A 28 -2.05 -7.43 -4.29
CA GLU A 28 -3.46 -7.56 -4.69
C GLU A 28 -4.24 -8.46 -3.72
N GLU A 29 -3.70 -9.63 -3.38
CA GLU A 29 -4.33 -10.56 -2.45
C GLU A 29 -4.45 -9.98 -1.04
N PHE A 30 -3.43 -9.24 -0.59
CA PHE A 30 -3.43 -8.59 0.72
C PHE A 30 -4.47 -7.47 0.81
N ILE A 31 -4.55 -6.60 -0.20
CA ILE A 31 -5.58 -5.54 -0.30
C ILE A 31 -6.99 -6.12 -0.37
N ASN A 32 -7.15 -7.27 -1.05
CA ASN A 32 -8.41 -7.99 -1.10
C ASN A 32 -8.72 -8.81 0.16
N SER A 33 -7.89 -8.75 1.20
CA SER A 33 -8.02 -9.55 2.43
C SER A 33 -8.06 -11.07 2.19
N LYS A 34 -7.50 -11.55 1.07
CA LYS A 34 -7.38 -12.99 0.78
C LYS A 34 -6.26 -13.62 1.60
N VAL A 35 -5.21 -12.86 1.87
CA VAL A 35 -4.06 -13.27 2.70
C VAL A 35 -3.88 -12.38 3.92
N GLN A 36 -3.13 -12.88 4.89
CA GLN A 36 -2.64 -12.10 6.02
C GLN A 36 -1.15 -12.34 6.17
N ILE A 37 -0.44 -11.30 6.60
CA ILE A 37 0.99 -11.37 6.89
C ILE A 37 1.22 -12.39 8.01
N ASN A 38 2.02 -13.41 7.74
CA ASN A 38 2.31 -14.51 8.67
C ASN A 38 3.83 -14.77 8.84
N SER A 39 4.67 -13.99 8.16
CA SER A 39 6.12 -14.07 8.27
C SER A 39 6.76 -12.70 8.05
N ASN A 40 8.01 -12.55 8.51
CA ASN A 40 8.77 -11.33 8.29
C ASN A 40 9.09 -11.13 6.80
N GLU A 41 9.33 -12.21 6.05
CA GLU A 41 9.58 -12.13 4.60
C GLU A 41 8.36 -11.53 3.88
N MET A 42 7.15 -12.00 4.21
CA MET A 42 5.93 -11.44 3.63
C MET A 42 5.72 -9.98 4.05
N ALA A 43 6.05 -9.62 5.29
CA ALA A 43 5.99 -8.24 5.77
C ALA A 43 6.98 -7.32 5.04
N VAL A 44 8.20 -7.81 4.76
CA VAL A 44 9.21 -7.11 3.97
C VAL A 44 8.67 -6.86 2.56
N SER A 45 8.26 -7.91 1.84
CA SER A 45 7.76 -7.78 0.47
C SER A 45 6.60 -6.79 0.38
N LEU A 46 5.59 -6.91 1.25
CA LEU A 46 4.45 -5.99 1.24
C LEU A 46 4.82 -4.55 1.63
N THR A 47 5.88 -4.34 2.41
CA THR A 47 6.40 -3.00 2.71
C THR A 47 7.11 -2.41 1.49
N GLU A 48 7.92 -3.20 0.79
CA GLU A 48 8.58 -2.80 -0.46
C GLU A 48 7.53 -2.44 -1.53
N SER A 49 6.56 -3.31 -1.76
CA SER A 49 5.43 -3.07 -2.67
C SER A 49 4.66 -1.79 -2.35
N PHE A 50 4.46 -1.49 -1.06
CA PHE A 50 3.78 -0.26 -0.65
C PHE A 50 4.56 0.99 -1.07
N TRP A 51 5.89 0.97 -0.95
CA TRP A 51 6.74 2.09 -1.37
C TRP A 51 6.84 2.22 -2.88
N GLU A 52 6.96 1.12 -3.62
CA GLU A 52 6.91 1.14 -5.08
C GLU A 52 5.58 1.72 -5.60
N MET A 53 4.45 1.29 -5.00
CA MET A 53 3.13 1.87 -5.26
C MET A 53 3.10 3.38 -4.95
N THR A 54 3.79 3.83 -3.90
CA THR A 54 3.83 5.24 -3.53
C THR A 54 4.58 6.07 -4.57
N ASP A 55 5.67 5.55 -5.14
CA ASP A 55 6.43 6.25 -6.19
C ASP A 55 5.60 6.42 -7.48
N LEU A 56 4.86 5.38 -7.88
CA LEU A 56 3.90 5.46 -9.00
C LEU A 56 2.82 6.51 -8.71
N ALA A 57 2.26 6.48 -7.50
CA ALA A 57 1.21 7.41 -7.12
C ALA A 57 1.66 8.88 -7.07
N ILE A 58 2.91 9.15 -6.65
CA ILE A 58 3.50 10.48 -6.70
C ILE A 58 3.55 10.98 -8.15
N LYS A 59 4.10 10.16 -9.06
CA LYS A 59 4.19 10.51 -10.48
C LYS A 59 2.81 10.78 -11.09
N ASP A 60 1.84 9.91 -10.81
CA ASP A 60 0.49 10.05 -11.35
C ASP A 60 -0.25 11.26 -10.79
N ASN A 61 0.00 11.62 -9.53
CA ASN A 61 -0.50 12.83 -8.91
C ASN A 61 0.12 14.10 -9.52
N GLU A 62 1.42 14.10 -9.78
CA GLU A 62 2.13 15.19 -10.47
C GLU A 62 1.63 15.39 -11.91
N GLU A 63 1.31 14.29 -12.60
CA GLU A 63 0.70 14.28 -13.93
C GLU A 63 -0.81 14.59 -13.90
N GLN A 64 -1.39 14.83 -12.72
CA GLN A 64 -2.83 15.08 -12.50
C GLN A 64 -3.73 14.01 -13.12
N LYS A 65 -3.30 12.74 -13.07
CA LYS A 65 -4.08 11.63 -13.59
C LYS A 65 -5.35 11.42 -12.77
N ILE A 66 -6.35 10.87 -13.46
CA ILE A 66 -7.59 10.40 -12.85
C ILE A 66 -7.61 8.89 -12.96
N ILE A 67 -7.57 8.20 -11.83
CA ILE A 67 -7.52 6.74 -11.76
C ILE A 67 -8.86 6.26 -11.23
N GLU A 68 -9.62 5.51 -12.05
CA GLU A 68 -10.96 5.01 -11.67
C GLU A 68 -11.93 6.12 -11.17
N GLY A 69 -11.75 7.36 -11.64
CA GLY A 69 -12.55 8.53 -11.19
C GLY A 69 -12.00 9.23 -9.94
N ILE A 70 -10.90 8.75 -9.39
CA ILE A 70 -10.23 9.31 -8.20
C ILE A 70 -9.26 10.39 -8.65
N THR A 71 -9.39 11.58 -8.07
CA THR A 71 -8.62 12.79 -8.41
C THR A 71 -7.64 13.21 -7.33
N ASP A 72 -7.91 12.88 -6.06
CA ASP A 72 -7.05 13.23 -4.92
C ASP A 72 -6.19 12.03 -4.51
N ILE A 73 -5.24 11.68 -5.38
CA ILE A 73 -4.37 10.50 -5.22
C ILE A 73 -3.57 10.63 -3.91
N GLU A 74 -3.00 11.80 -3.63
CA GLU A 74 -2.22 12.05 -2.41
C GLU A 74 -3.03 11.78 -1.13
N PHE A 75 -4.27 12.31 -1.05
CA PHE A 75 -5.13 12.08 0.11
C PHE A 75 -5.37 10.60 0.38
N TRP A 76 -5.69 9.83 -0.67
CA TRP A 76 -5.99 8.41 -0.52
C TRP A 76 -4.74 7.57 -0.25
N MET A 77 -3.59 7.95 -0.80
CA MET A 77 -2.30 7.34 -0.45
C MET A 77 -1.92 7.60 1.02
N HIS A 78 -2.21 8.79 1.57
CA HIS A 78 -2.07 9.03 3.01
C HIS A 78 -3.02 8.17 3.85
N LYS A 79 -4.25 7.91 3.37
CA LYS A 79 -5.15 6.95 4.04
C LYS A 79 -4.59 5.54 4.01
N LEU A 80 -4.07 5.09 2.87
CA LEU A 80 -3.42 3.79 2.74
C LEU A 80 -2.20 3.67 3.66
N PHE A 81 -1.34 4.70 3.72
CA PHE A 81 -0.17 4.72 4.60
C PHE A 81 -0.55 4.45 6.06
N ASN A 82 -1.50 5.20 6.60
CA ASN A 82 -1.96 5.02 7.99
C ASN A 82 -2.51 3.63 8.26
N LYS A 83 -3.16 3.05 7.24
CA LYS A 83 -3.80 1.74 7.33
C LYS A 83 -2.80 0.59 7.24
N PHE A 84 -1.82 0.69 6.35
CA PHE A 84 -0.76 -0.28 6.17
C PHE A 84 0.21 -0.29 7.35
N SER A 85 0.73 0.88 7.73
CA SER A 85 1.62 1.03 8.88
C SER A 85 0.94 0.60 10.18
N GLY A 86 -0.31 1.02 10.40
CA GLY A 86 -1.11 0.59 11.55
C GLY A 86 -1.35 -0.93 11.58
N TYR A 87 -1.53 -1.56 10.41
CA TYR A 87 -1.62 -3.01 10.32
C TYR A 87 -0.30 -3.68 10.72
N MET A 88 0.83 -3.23 10.19
CA MET A 88 2.16 -3.77 10.53
C MET A 88 2.41 -3.70 12.03
N LEU A 89 2.17 -2.53 12.64
CA LEU A 89 2.32 -2.30 14.07
C LEU A 89 1.50 -3.27 14.92
N ILE A 90 0.19 -3.34 14.68
CA ILE A 90 -0.74 -4.15 15.50
C ILE A 90 -0.44 -5.65 15.39
N ASN A 91 0.16 -6.10 14.28
CA ASN A 91 0.48 -7.50 14.05
C ASN A 91 1.93 -7.87 14.38
N GLY A 92 2.71 -6.97 14.99
CA GLY A 92 4.08 -7.26 15.46
C GLY A 92 5.17 -7.14 14.40
N PHE A 93 4.88 -6.45 13.29
CA PHE A 93 5.81 -6.20 12.17
C PHE A 93 6.33 -4.75 12.15
N GLU A 94 6.24 -4.02 13.25
CA GLU A 94 6.71 -2.62 13.36
C GLU A 94 8.18 -2.48 12.97
N GLU A 95 9.07 -3.32 13.52
CA GLU A 95 10.50 -3.26 13.20
C GLU A 95 10.78 -3.54 11.72
N VAL A 96 9.99 -4.43 11.09
CA VAL A 96 10.10 -4.72 9.66
C VAL A 96 9.65 -3.51 8.85
N TRP A 97 8.51 -2.92 9.19
CA TRP A 97 8.01 -1.71 8.54
C TRP A 97 9.04 -0.58 8.60
N GLU A 98 9.56 -0.27 9.78
CA GLU A 98 10.51 0.83 9.98
C GLU A 98 11.85 0.59 9.26
N SER A 99 12.42 -0.62 9.41
CA SER A 99 13.72 -0.94 8.81
C SER A 99 13.66 -1.03 7.28
N THR A 100 12.60 -1.62 6.72
CA THR A 100 12.40 -1.70 5.27
C THR A 100 12.05 -0.33 4.68
N SER A 101 11.15 0.44 5.31
CA SER A 101 10.83 1.80 4.87
C SER A 101 12.05 2.72 4.88
N SER A 102 12.91 2.60 5.89
CA SER A 102 14.15 3.38 5.97
C SER A 102 15.11 3.03 4.84
N LYS A 103 15.20 1.76 4.43
CA LYS A 103 16.03 1.33 3.29
C LYS A 103 15.47 1.84 1.97
N MET A 104 14.15 1.75 1.76
CA MET A 104 13.51 2.22 0.52
C MET A 104 13.74 3.71 0.27
N ARG A 105 13.70 4.54 1.33
CA ARG A 105 13.93 5.99 1.23
C ARG A 105 15.40 6.41 1.15
N ALA A 106 16.34 5.50 1.38
CA ALA A 106 17.77 5.78 1.33
C ALA A 106 18.38 5.56 -0.07
N ASN A 107 17.60 4.96 -0.98
CA ASN A 107 17.95 4.74 -2.39
C ASN A 107 17.45 5.90 -3.26
#